data_AF-A0A1I1NNU2-F1
#
_entry.id   AF-A0A1I1NNU2-F1
#
_cell.length_a   1.000
_cell.length_b   1.000
_cell.length_c   1.000
_cell.angle_alpha   90.00
_cell.angle_beta   90.00
_cell.angle_gamma   90.00
#
_symmetry.space_group_name_H-M   'P 1'
#
loop_
_entity.id
_entity.type
_entity.pdbx_description
1 polymer ?
#
loop_
_entity_poly.entity_id
_entity_poly.type
_entity_poly.pdbx_seq_one_letter_code
_entity_poly.pdbx_strand_id
1 'polypeptide(L)'
;MGRKKRVGPYKELSIIDKRAVCAQFALSFMLDNSDIVQLRRHHDRIVQLDFADAFEMNGMFLNMFYATGHVDEAKKMIDNYSTAFARHLDELDFGISILSKELDMELADVSDVMLKTAKKVLEITEEDIDYVRKELLNIYPEEIAEYYINSIRLLQKKVASM
;
A
#
# COMPACT_ATOMS: atom_id res chain seq x y z
N MET A 1 10.16 16.31 -23.51
CA MET A 1 10.09 15.43 -22.32
C MET A 1 10.53 16.22 -21.10
N GLY A 2 9.60 16.74 -20.29
CA GLY A 2 9.93 17.57 -19.13
C GLY A 2 10.60 16.76 -18.03
N ARG A 3 11.74 17.21 -17.50
CA ARG A 3 12.39 16.58 -16.35
C ARG A 3 11.44 16.64 -15.14
N LYS A 4 10.96 15.49 -14.65
CA LYS A 4 10.12 15.40 -13.45
C LYS A 4 10.93 15.87 -12.22
N LYS A 5 10.50 16.94 -11.55
CA LYS A 5 11.20 17.57 -10.42
C LYS A 5 10.98 16.73 -9.14
N ARG A 6 12.05 16.48 -8.38
CA ARG A 6 11.94 15.90 -7.03
C ARG A 6 11.18 16.85 -6.11
N VAL A 7 10.49 16.31 -5.10
CA VAL A 7 9.84 17.12 -4.07
C VAL A 7 10.93 17.87 -3.30
N GLY A 8 10.73 19.18 -3.08
CA GLY A 8 11.63 20.03 -2.30
C GLY A 8 11.52 19.73 -0.80
N PRO A 9 12.20 20.48 0.09
CA PRO A 9 12.08 20.28 1.53
C PRO A 9 10.62 20.37 1.98
N TYR A 10 10.19 19.41 2.79
CA TYR A 10 8.78 19.21 3.18
C TYR A 10 8.15 20.43 3.85
N LYS A 11 8.94 21.23 4.58
CA LYS A 11 8.49 22.45 5.26
C LYS A 11 8.05 23.56 4.30
N GLU A 12 8.62 23.60 3.10
CA GLU A 12 8.32 24.62 2.07
C GLU A 12 7.12 24.23 1.20
N LEU A 13 6.54 23.05 1.43
CA LEU A 13 5.37 22.60 0.68
C LEU A 13 4.12 23.39 1.06
N SER A 14 3.25 23.59 0.07
CA SER A 14 1.90 24.09 0.31
C SER A 14 1.12 23.11 1.20
N ILE A 15 0.09 23.58 1.91
CA ILE A 15 -0.75 22.69 2.74
C ILE A 15 -1.38 21.56 1.93
N ILE A 16 -1.73 21.82 0.66
CA ILE A 16 -2.28 20.82 -0.26
C ILE A 16 -1.24 19.74 -0.56
N ASP A 17 -0.01 20.15 -0.86
CA ASP A 17 1.10 19.21 -1.10
C ASP A 17 1.43 18.40 0.15
N LYS A 18 1.45 19.02 1.35
CA LYS A 18 1.69 18.30 2.60
C LYS A 18 0.61 17.23 2.85
N ARG A 19 -0.67 17.56 2.62
CA ARG A 19 -1.76 16.59 2.69
C ARG A 19 -1.62 15.47 1.65
N ALA A 20 -1.12 15.77 0.45
CA ALA A 20 -0.82 14.76 -0.55
C ALA A 20 0.32 13.82 -0.10
N VAL A 21 1.36 14.34 0.56
CA VAL A 21 2.41 13.51 1.18
C VAL A 21 1.82 12.60 2.25
N CYS A 22 0.99 13.11 3.17
CA CYS A 22 0.30 12.29 4.18
C CYS A 22 -0.50 11.15 3.53
N ALA A 23 -1.26 11.47 2.48
CA ALA A 23 -2.05 10.47 1.76
C ALA A 23 -1.17 9.38 1.12
N GLN A 24 -0.05 9.76 0.50
CA GLN A 24 0.90 8.78 -0.05
C GLN A 24 1.50 7.91 1.05
N PHE A 25 1.93 8.50 2.18
CA PHE A 25 2.45 7.75 3.32
C PHE A 25 1.41 6.78 3.92
N ALA A 26 0.14 7.19 4.03
CA ALA A 26 -0.91 6.30 4.49
C ALA A 26 -1.07 5.08 3.58
N LEU A 27 -1.06 5.29 2.27
CA LEU A 27 -1.13 4.21 1.29
C LEU A 27 0.11 3.31 1.37
N SER A 28 1.33 3.88 1.42
CA SER A 28 2.55 3.08 1.52
C SER A 28 2.59 2.27 2.81
N PHE A 29 2.17 2.86 3.93
CA PHE A 29 2.18 2.25 5.24
C PHE A 29 1.14 1.14 5.38
N MET A 30 -0.04 1.27 4.75
CA MET A 30 -1.03 0.18 4.70
C MET A 30 -0.53 -1.06 3.94
N LEU A 31 0.47 -0.92 3.07
CA LEU A 31 0.92 -1.97 2.16
C LEU A 31 2.27 -2.59 2.57
N ASP A 32 2.73 -2.35 3.79
CA ASP A 32 4.00 -2.87 4.33
C ASP A 32 5.22 -2.57 3.44
N ASN A 33 5.30 -1.34 2.93
CA ASN A 33 6.51 -0.91 2.22
C ASN A 33 7.62 -0.63 3.23
N SER A 34 8.55 -1.59 3.37
CA SER A 34 9.77 -1.42 4.17
C SER A 34 10.82 -0.50 3.52
N ASP A 35 10.65 -0.16 2.24
CA ASP A 35 11.58 0.67 1.46
C ASP A 35 11.32 2.19 1.57
N ILE A 36 12.30 2.97 1.11
CA ILE A 36 12.24 4.44 1.08
C ILE A 36 11.16 4.89 0.10
N VAL A 37 10.07 5.50 0.61
CA VAL A 37 9.00 6.08 -0.22
C VAL A 37 9.56 7.20 -1.12
N GLN A 38 9.60 6.95 -2.43
CA GLN A 38 10.09 7.93 -3.41
C GLN A 38 8.95 8.79 -4.00
N LEU A 39 8.94 10.08 -3.66
CA LEU A 39 7.93 11.03 -4.12
C LEU A 39 8.44 11.97 -5.23
N ARG A 40 7.60 12.24 -6.24
CA ARG A 40 7.87 13.23 -7.29
C ARG A 40 6.66 14.12 -7.58
N ARG A 41 6.91 15.33 -8.08
CA ARG A 41 5.85 16.21 -8.59
C ARG A 41 5.57 15.92 -10.07
N HIS A 42 4.31 15.70 -10.40
CA HIS A 42 3.82 15.45 -11.76
C HIS A 42 2.43 16.09 -11.96
N HIS A 43 2.31 17.00 -12.94
CA HIS A 43 1.07 17.75 -13.21
C HIS A 43 0.38 18.27 -11.93
N ASP A 44 1.14 19.02 -11.11
CA ASP A 44 0.69 19.61 -9.84
C ASP A 44 0.24 18.63 -8.76
N ARG A 45 0.57 17.34 -8.89
CA ARG A 45 0.34 16.31 -7.88
C ARG A 45 1.65 15.71 -7.41
N ILE A 46 1.67 15.27 -6.16
CA ILE A 46 2.73 14.41 -5.63
C ILE A 46 2.32 12.96 -5.90
N VAL A 47 3.20 12.21 -6.55
CA VAL A 47 3.02 10.80 -6.89
C VAL A 47 4.18 9.97 -6.32
N GLN A 48 3.88 8.78 -5.82
CA GLN A 48 4.87 7.75 -5.51
C GLN A 48 5.29 7.03 -6.80
N LEU A 49 6.59 6.76 -6.95
CA LEU A 49 7.13 6.09 -8.14
C LEU A 49 7.08 4.57 -8.06
N ASP A 50 7.37 4.02 -6.88
CA ASP A 50 7.61 2.59 -6.70
C ASP A 50 6.41 1.90 -6.02
N PHE A 51 5.20 2.35 -6.33
CA PHE A 51 3.98 1.82 -5.72
C PHE A 51 3.66 0.37 -6.16
N ALA A 52 4.15 -0.04 -7.34
CA ALA A 52 3.92 -1.38 -7.87
C ALA A 52 4.80 -2.45 -7.18
N ASP A 53 6.04 -2.09 -6.84
CA ASP A 53 6.99 -2.99 -6.17
C ASP A 53 6.48 -3.40 -4.78
N ALA A 54 5.67 -2.54 -4.14
CA ALA A 54 4.95 -2.82 -2.89
C ALA A 54 4.04 -4.05 -2.95
N PHE A 55 3.46 -4.29 -4.14
CA PHE A 55 2.53 -5.40 -4.37
C PHE A 55 3.23 -6.59 -5.00
N GLU A 56 4.51 -6.50 -5.33
CA GLU A 56 5.21 -7.54 -6.06
C GLU A 56 5.47 -8.73 -5.11
N MET A 57 4.59 -9.73 -5.17
CA MET A 57 4.87 -11.06 -4.64
C MET A 57 5.94 -11.81 -5.46
N ASN A 58 6.94 -11.10 -6.00
CA ASN A 58 8.07 -11.70 -6.69
C ASN A 58 9.14 -12.15 -5.70
N GLY A 59 8.73 -13.01 -4.79
CA GLY A 59 9.70 -13.93 -4.22
C GLY A 59 10.24 -14.77 -5.37
N MET A 60 11.51 -14.63 -5.71
CA MET A 60 12.22 -15.57 -6.61
C MET A 60 11.89 -17.04 -6.28
N PHE A 61 11.67 -17.33 -4.99
CA PHE A 61 11.25 -18.62 -4.47
C PHE A 61 9.82 -19.04 -4.84
N LEU A 62 8.85 -18.11 -4.87
CA LEU A 62 7.48 -18.42 -5.27
C LEU A 62 7.43 -18.85 -6.74
N ASN A 63 8.09 -18.08 -7.61
CA ASN A 63 8.24 -18.42 -9.02
C ASN A 63 8.99 -19.75 -9.19
N MET A 64 10.06 -19.98 -8.43
CA MET A 64 10.80 -21.24 -8.45
C MET A 64 9.90 -22.42 -8.06
N PHE A 65 9.12 -22.31 -6.98
CA PHE A 65 8.24 -23.38 -6.53
C PHE A 65 7.19 -23.74 -7.58
N TYR A 66 6.55 -22.75 -8.21
CA TYR A 66 5.64 -23.01 -9.32
C TYR A 66 6.36 -23.62 -10.53
N ALA A 67 7.54 -23.10 -10.91
CA ALA A 67 8.31 -23.60 -12.05
C ALA A 67 8.83 -25.04 -11.87
N THR A 68 8.99 -25.49 -10.63
CA THR A 68 9.51 -26.82 -10.26
C THR A 68 8.42 -27.81 -9.83
N GLY A 69 7.15 -27.38 -9.79
CA GLY A 69 6.01 -28.22 -9.41
C GLY A 69 5.82 -28.39 -7.90
N HIS A 70 6.53 -27.62 -7.07
CA HIS A 70 6.44 -27.58 -5.61
C HIS A 70 5.26 -26.70 -5.15
N VAL A 71 4.04 -27.04 -5.57
CA VAL A 71 2.85 -26.20 -5.35
C VAL A 71 2.48 -26.06 -3.88
N ASP A 72 2.67 -27.10 -3.06
CA ASP A 72 2.34 -27.05 -1.64
C ASP A 72 3.28 -26.09 -0.87
N GLU A 73 4.55 -26.04 -1.26
CA GLU A 73 5.51 -25.07 -0.74
C GLU A 73 5.16 -23.63 -1.15
N ALA A 74 4.70 -23.43 -2.38
CA ALA A 74 4.19 -22.14 -2.85
C ALA A 74 2.98 -21.69 -2.03
N LYS A 75 2.01 -22.58 -1.77
CA LYS A 75 0.84 -22.31 -0.93
C LYS A 75 1.22 -21.90 0.48
N LYS A 76 2.10 -22.68 1.12
CA LYS A 76 2.59 -22.38 2.46
C LYS A 76 3.31 -21.03 2.52
N MET A 77 4.04 -20.67 1.45
CA MET A 77 4.69 -19.36 1.36
C MET A 77 3.66 -18.23 1.26
N ILE A 78 2.60 -18.39 0.46
CA ILE A 78 1.48 -17.44 0.38
C ILE A 78 0.79 -17.27 1.73
N ASP A 79 0.50 -18.36 2.44
CA ASP A 79 -0.11 -18.32 3.78
C ASP A 79 0.76 -17.55 4.78
N ASN A 80 2.09 -17.72 4.70
CA ASN A 80 3.03 -16.96 5.52
C ASN A 80 2.98 -15.46 5.19
N TYR A 81 2.88 -15.09 3.90
CA TYR A 81 2.70 -13.70 3.50
C TYR A 81 1.39 -13.13 4.03
N SER A 82 0.27 -13.85 3.90
CA SER A 82 -1.02 -13.40 4.46
C SER A 82 -0.95 -13.20 5.97
N THR A 83 -0.27 -14.10 6.68
CA THR A 83 -0.09 -14.01 8.13
C THR A 83 0.78 -12.81 8.50
N ALA A 84 1.88 -12.58 7.80
CA ALA A 84 2.76 -11.43 8.02
C ALA A 84 2.02 -10.12 7.76
N PHE A 85 1.29 -10.03 6.66
CA PHE A 85 0.49 -8.86 6.32
C PHE A 85 -0.59 -8.57 7.36
N ALA A 86 -1.31 -9.59 7.84
CA ALA A 86 -2.28 -9.41 8.91
C ALA A 86 -1.64 -8.84 10.20
N ARG A 87 -0.45 -9.33 10.58
CA ARG A 87 0.30 -8.78 11.73
C ARG A 87 0.74 -7.35 11.51
N HIS A 88 1.23 -7.03 10.31
CA HIS A 88 1.57 -5.65 9.92
C HIS A 88 0.37 -4.72 10.08
N LEU A 89 -0.81 -5.15 9.64
CA LEU A 89 -2.04 -4.38 9.83
C LEU A 89 -2.42 -4.20 11.30
N ASP A 90 -2.14 -5.16 12.17
CA ASP A 90 -2.36 -5.00 13.61
C ASP A 90 -1.53 -3.86 14.20
N GLU A 91 -0.32 -3.64 13.68
CA GLU A 91 0.62 -2.58 14.10
C GLU A 91 0.33 -1.21 13.45
N LEU A 92 -0.62 -1.13 12.51
CA LEU A 92 -0.95 0.10 11.80
C LEU A 92 -1.50 1.17 12.75
N ASP A 93 -0.77 2.28 12.90
CA ASP A 93 -1.15 3.48 13.66
C ASP A 93 -0.79 4.76 12.87
N PHE A 94 -1.77 5.64 12.66
CA PHE A 94 -1.57 6.91 11.95
C PHE A 94 -1.11 8.06 12.85
N GLY A 95 -0.81 7.81 14.14
CA GLY A 95 -0.19 8.73 15.09
C GLY A 95 1.32 8.98 14.86
N ILE A 96 1.76 9.17 13.61
CA ILE A 96 3.18 9.22 13.24
C ILE A 96 3.79 10.60 13.54
N SER A 97 4.29 10.78 14.77
CA SER A 97 4.85 12.06 15.25
C SER A 97 6.04 12.59 14.42
N ILE A 98 6.85 11.70 13.83
CA ILE A 98 7.98 12.12 12.99
C ILE A 98 7.51 12.77 11.69
N LEU A 99 6.42 12.25 11.09
CA LEU A 99 5.85 12.80 9.86
C LEU A 99 5.26 14.20 10.11
N SER A 100 4.61 14.40 11.26
CA SER A 100 4.14 15.71 11.71
C SER A 100 5.27 16.74 11.83
N LYS A 101 6.41 16.36 12.42
CA LYS A 101 7.60 17.24 12.53
C LYS A 101 8.22 17.57 11.17
N GLU A 102 8.32 16.60 10.27
CA GLU A 102 8.89 16.79 8.93
C GLU A 102 8.02 17.68 8.06
N LEU A 103 6.69 17.52 8.16
CA LEU A 103 5.73 18.31 7.40
C LEU A 103 5.39 19.65 8.05
N ASP A 104 5.82 19.92 9.29
CA ASP A 104 5.40 21.12 10.04
C ASP A 104 3.86 21.24 10.04
N MET A 105 3.21 20.17 10.51
CA MET A 105 1.76 20.02 10.65
C MET A 105 1.43 19.51 12.05
N GLU A 106 0.27 19.87 12.58
CA GLU A 106 -0.25 19.27 13.81
C GLU A 106 -0.46 17.76 13.63
N LEU A 107 -0.11 16.99 14.67
CA LEU A 107 -0.22 15.52 14.62
C LEU A 107 -1.65 15.07 14.32
N ALA A 108 -2.64 15.74 14.92
CA ALA A 108 -4.06 15.45 14.70
C ALA A 108 -4.46 15.65 13.22
N ASP A 109 -3.93 16.68 12.55
CA ASP A 109 -4.20 16.93 11.13
C ASP A 109 -3.55 15.89 10.23
N VAL A 110 -2.34 15.45 10.55
CA VAL A 110 -1.65 14.37 9.83
C VAL A 110 -2.45 13.07 9.96
N SER A 111 -2.80 12.68 11.19
CA SER A 111 -3.56 11.47 11.46
C SER A 111 -4.95 11.49 10.80
N ASP A 112 -5.66 12.63 10.83
CA ASP A 112 -6.96 12.78 10.16
C ASP A 112 -6.85 12.59 8.64
N VAL A 113 -5.84 13.19 8.01
CA VAL A 113 -5.62 13.03 6.56
C VAL A 113 -5.30 11.57 6.22
N MET A 114 -4.39 10.96 6.96
CA MET A 114 -4.00 9.56 6.74
C MET A 114 -5.18 8.60 6.92
N LEU A 115 -5.97 8.77 7.99
CA LEU A 115 -7.15 7.96 8.25
C LEU A 115 -8.23 8.15 7.17
N LYS A 116 -8.49 9.39 6.74
CA LYS A 116 -9.42 9.67 5.63
C LYS A 116 -8.96 9.03 4.33
N THR A 117 -7.66 9.04 4.05
CA THR A 117 -7.10 8.35 2.89
C THR A 117 -7.26 6.84 3.02
N ALA A 118 -6.95 6.26 4.17
CA ALA A 118 -7.10 4.83 4.42
C ALA A 118 -8.56 4.37 4.24
N LYS A 119 -9.52 5.14 4.75
CA LYS A 119 -10.97 4.85 4.64
C LYS A 119 -11.49 4.78 3.21
N LYS A 120 -10.73 5.23 2.21
CA LYS A 120 -11.07 5.00 0.80
C LYS A 120 -11.10 3.53 0.40
N VAL A 121 -10.39 2.64 1.11
CA VAL A 121 -10.48 1.20 0.87
C VAL A 121 -11.89 0.64 1.12
N LEU A 122 -12.68 1.30 1.97
CA LEU A 122 -14.07 0.93 2.26
C LEU A 122 -15.02 1.24 1.10
N GLU A 123 -14.59 2.05 0.12
CA GLU A 123 -15.36 2.36 -1.08
C GLU A 123 -15.21 1.27 -2.16
N ILE A 124 -14.26 0.34 -2.00
CA ILE A 124 -14.08 -0.81 -2.89
C ILE A 124 -15.21 -1.80 -2.64
N THR A 125 -16.00 -2.08 -3.68
CA THR A 125 -17.15 -2.98 -3.59
C THR A 125 -16.75 -4.44 -3.82
N GLU A 126 -17.62 -5.38 -3.46
CA GLU A 126 -17.41 -6.80 -3.82
C GLU A 126 -17.43 -7.00 -5.35
N GLU A 127 -18.17 -6.16 -6.10
CA GLU A 127 -18.14 -6.18 -7.57
C GLU A 127 -16.76 -5.80 -8.12
N ASP A 128 -16.11 -4.79 -7.51
CA ASP A 128 -14.73 -4.40 -7.86
C ASP A 128 -13.74 -5.53 -7.52
N ILE A 129 -13.90 -6.16 -6.34
CA ILE A 129 -13.06 -7.28 -5.91
C ILE A 129 -13.21 -8.47 -6.87
N ASP A 130 -14.44 -8.83 -7.25
CA ASP A 130 -14.71 -9.91 -8.18
C ASP A 130 -14.18 -9.62 -9.59
N TYR A 131 -14.26 -8.37 -10.03
CA TYR A 131 -13.65 -7.94 -11.28
C TYR A 131 -12.12 -8.10 -11.25
N VAL A 132 -11.47 -7.58 -10.21
CA VAL A 132 -10.01 -7.71 -10.04
C VAL A 132 -9.60 -9.19 -9.93
N ARG A 133 -10.35 -10.01 -9.19
CA ARG A 133 -10.10 -11.46 -9.08
C ARG A 133 -10.06 -12.12 -10.46
N LYS A 134 -11.04 -11.84 -11.33
CA LYS A 134 -11.08 -12.39 -12.70
C LYS A 134 -9.87 -11.97 -13.52
N GLU A 135 -9.48 -10.70 -13.42
CA GLU A 135 -8.28 -10.20 -14.12
C GLU A 135 -7.00 -10.85 -13.59
N LEU A 136 -6.87 -11.03 -12.27
CA LEU A 136 -5.72 -11.68 -11.65
C LEU A 136 -5.61 -13.15 -12.05
N LEU A 137 -6.73 -13.89 -12.12
CA LEU A 137 -6.77 -15.30 -12.54
C LEU A 137 -6.33 -15.52 -14.00
N ASN A 138 -6.31 -14.48 -14.83
CA ASN A 138 -5.76 -14.56 -16.19
C ASN A 138 -4.22 -14.54 -16.21
N ILE A 139 -3.59 -14.11 -15.11
CA ILE A 139 -2.15 -13.85 -15.02
C ILE A 139 -1.48 -14.77 -14.00
N TYR A 140 -2.15 -15.02 -12.89
CA TYR A 140 -1.60 -15.70 -11.71
C TYR A 140 -2.39 -16.97 -11.35
N PRO A 141 -1.75 -17.93 -10.67
CA PRO A 141 -2.43 -19.02 -9.98
C PRO A 141 -3.51 -18.52 -9.00
N GLU A 142 -4.50 -19.37 -8.74
CA GLU A 142 -5.66 -19.04 -7.90
C GLU A 142 -5.26 -18.52 -6.52
N GLU A 143 -4.25 -19.13 -5.90
CA GLU A 143 -3.83 -18.79 -4.54
C GLU A 143 -3.20 -17.40 -4.43
N ILE A 144 -2.55 -16.93 -5.51
CA ILE A 144 -2.04 -15.55 -5.58
C ILE A 144 -3.20 -14.57 -5.77
N ALA A 145 -4.18 -14.89 -6.63
CA ALA A 145 -5.36 -14.06 -6.79
C ALA A 145 -6.15 -13.94 -5.47
N GLU A 146 -6.33 -15.06 -4.75
CA GLU A 146 -6.95 -15.11 -3.43
C GLU A 146 -6.18 -14.28 -2.40
N TYR A 147 -4.84 -14.33 -2.40
CA TYR A 147 -4.02 -13.48 -1.53
C TYR A 147 -4.34 -11.99 -1.68
N TYR A 148 -4.38 -11.48 -2.93
CA TYR A 148 -4.63 -10.06 -3.16
C TYR A 148 -6.03 -9.63 -2.72
N ILE A 149 -7.07 -10.40 -3.05
CA ILE A 149 -8.44 -10.05 -2.65
C ILE A 149 -8.65 -10.16 -1.14
N ASN A 150 -8.01 -11.15 -0.49
CA ASN A 150 -8.06 -11.28 0.96
C ASN A 150 -7.30 -10.14 1.65
N SER A 151 -6.21 -9.67 1.05
CA SER A 151 -5.49 -8.48 1.54
C SER A 151 -6.37 -7.22 1.51
N ILE A 152 -7.18 -7.02 0.45
CA ILE A 152 -8.16 -5.92 0.37
C ILE A 152 -9.18 -6.05 1.52
N ARG A 153 -9.75 -7.24 1.73
CA ARG A 153 -10.74 -7.47 2.80
C ARG A 153 -10.14 -7.27 4.20
N LEU A 154 -8.90 -7.68 4.42
CA LEU A 154 -8.17 -7.46 5.67
C LEU A 154 -7.96 -5.96 5.93
N LEU A 155 -7.56 -5.20 4.90
CA LEU A 155 -7.45 -3.74 4.97
C LEU A 155 -8.80 -3.10 5.33
N GLN A 156 -9.88 -3.49 4.64
CA GLN A 156 -11.22 -2.99 4.93
C GLN A 156 -11.62 -3.26 6.39
N LYS A 157 -11.39 -4.49 6.88
CA LYS A 157 -11.67 -4.85 8.27
C LYS A 157 -10.87 -4.00 9.25
N LYS A 158 -9.56 -3.83 9.02
CA LYS A 158 -8.70 -3.03 9.89
C LYS A 158 -9.14 -1.57 9.92
N VAL A 159 -9.32 -0.95 8.75
CA VAL A 159 -9.66 0.47 8.63
C VAL A 159 -11.07 0.78 9.11
N ALA A 160 -12.03 -0.16 8.99
CA ALA A 160 -13.35 -0.02 9.58
C ALA A 160 -13.34 0.00 11.12
N SER A 161 -12.32 -0.59 11.75
CA SER A 161 -12.15 -0.62 13.20
C SER A 161 -11.38 0.58 13.80
N MET A 162 -10.84 1.45 12.93
CA MET A 162 -10.11 2.68 13.30
C MET A 162 -11.01 3.91 13.34
#